data_AF-A0A8I1HQU5-F1
#
_entry.id   AF-A0A8I1HQU5-F1
#
_cell.length_a   1.000
_cell.length_b   1.000
_cell.length_c   1.000
_cell.angle_alpha   90.00
_cell.angle_beta   90.00
_cell.angle_gamma   90.00
#
_symmetry.space_group_name_H-M   'P 1'
#
loop_
_entity.id
_entity.type
_entity.pdbx_description
1 polymer ?
#
loop_
_entity_poly.entity_id
_entity_poly.type
_entity_poly.pdbx_seq_one_letter_code
_entity_poly.pdbx_strand_id
1 'polypeptide(L)'
;MHGLHPATVVTIAACGWILTLALNNPVASASVALIALACGTAATRNASVILTTLALSAPAALSMLVIHAPYGDDPVLPLLTSDGLVLAATLTLRFCALMACFIAAMAALRIADIAKWLQVSRAGHKVAYIVGASLQTLPQGAHAWRCVREANQLAGITVTWRNTISRVIIPVIARLLTQGTQRGQALAAVGFDQEGQRTLLRPVADSRVSRVLRFVIPLVSLAVVIATWI
;
A
#
# COMPACT_ATOMS: atom_id res chain seq x y z
N MET A 1 -15.94 -10.22 7.63
CA MET A 1 -14.85 -11.14 7.26
C MET A 1 -15.15 -11.73 5.90
N HIS A 2 -14.71 -11.07 4.82
CA HIS A 2 -14.59 -11.63 3.47
C HIS A 2 -13.49 -10.81 2.79
N GLY A 3 -12.23 -11.17 3.05
CA GLY A 3 -11.09 -10.51 2.42
C GLY A 3 -11.04 -10.97 0.97
N LEU A 4 -11.12 -10.03 0.02
CA LEU A 4 -10.79 -10.29 -1.38
C LEU A 4 -9.35 -10.81 -1.45
N HIS A 5 -9.08 -11.70 -2.40
CA HIS A 5 -7.73 -12.19 -2.63
C HIS A 5 -6.78 -11.00 -2.89
N PRO A 6 -5.60 -10.93 -2.24
CA PRO A 6 -4.73 -9.74 -2.26
C PRO A 6 -4.31 -9.35 -3.68
N ALA A 7 -4.08 -10.34 -4.56
CA ALA A 7 -3.76 -10.06 -5.95
C ALA A 7 -4.91 -9.37 -6.70
N THR A 8 -6.17 -9.69 -6.38
CA THR A 8 -7.34 -9.04 -6.98
C THR A 8 -7.41 -7.57 -6.56
N VAL A 9 -7.15 -7.26 -5.29
CA VAL A 9 -7.11 -5.88 -4.79
C VAL A 9 -6.04 -5.06 -5.51
N VAL A 10 -4.84 -5.63 -5.69
CA VAL A 10 -3.74 -4.97 -6.41
C VAL A 10 -4.10 -4.75 -7.88
N THR A 11 -4.67 -5.75 -8.56
CA THR A 11 -5.10 -5.61 -9.96
C THR A 11 -6.17 -4.52 -10.11
N ILE A 12 -7.15 -4.46 -9.20
CA ILE A 12 -8.20 -3.43 -9.22
C ILE A 12 -7.61 -2.03 -9.06
N ALA A 13 -6.71 -1.87 -8.09
CA ALA A 13 -6.06 -0.58 -7.85
C ALA A 13 -5.21 -0.13 -9.05
N ALA A 14 -4.45 -1.05 -9.65
CA ALA A 14 -3.66 -0.78 -10.85
C ALA A 14 -4.55 -0.40 -12.05
N CYS A 15 -5.67 -1.10 -12.25
CA CYS A 15 -6.65 -0.76 -13.28
C CYS A 15 -7.28 0.62 -13.05
N GLY A 16 -7.60 0.97 -11.79
CA GLY A 16 -8.11 2.31 -11.44
C GLY A 16 -7.12 3.42 -11.80
N TRP A 17 -5.82 3.19 -11.55
CA TRP A 17 -4.75 4.11 -11.96
C TRP A 17 -4.67 4.26 -13.48
N ILE A 18 -4.63 3.14 -14.23
CA ILE A 18 -4.58 3.14 -15.69
C ILE A 18 -5.78 3.89 -16.26
N LEU A 19 -6.99 3.62 -15.75
CA LEU A 19 -8.22 4.26 -16.20
C LEU A 19 -8.22 5.77 -15.95
N THR A 20 -7.74 6.19 -14.78
CA THR A 20 -7.62 7.61 -14.41
C THR A 20 -6.66 8.35 -15.33
N LEU A 21 -5.53 7.72 -15.67
CA LEU A 21 -4.52 8.29 -16.55
C LEU A 21 -4.97 8.30 -18.01
N ALA A 22 -5.63 7.24 -18.48
CA ALA A 22 -6.03 7.11 -19.87
C ALA A 22 -7.22 7.99 -20.25
N LEU A 23 -8.25 8.08 -19.40
CA LEU A 23 -9.46 8.85 -19.72
C LEU A 23 -9.24 10.37 -19.67
N ASN A 24 -8.25 10.84 -18.91
CA ASN A 24 -7.87 12.25 -18.79
C ASN A 24 -9.06 13.20 -18.52
N ASN A 25 -10.19 12.70 -18.01
CA ASN A 25 -11.44 13.44 -17.83
C ASN A 25 -11.72 13.65 -16.33
N PRO A 26 -12.09 14.87 -15.89
CA PRO A 26 -12.40 15.14 -14.48
C PRO A 26 -13.55 14.27 -13.94
N VAL A 27 -14.60 14.02 -14.75
CA VAL A 27 -15.75 13.21 -14.32
C VAL A 27 -15.34 11.75 -14.10
N ALA A 28 -14.53 11.20 -15.01
CA ALA A 28 -13.98 9.86 -14.85
C ALA A 28 -13.11 9.76 -13.58
N SER A 29 -12.25 10.74 -13.35
CA SER A 29 -11.39 10.79 -12.15
C SER A 29 -12.20 10.86 -10.86
N ALA A 30 -13.28 11.67 -10.83
CA ALA A 30 -14.20 11.73 -9.70
C ALA A 30 -14.88 10.38 -9.44
N SER A 31 -15.35 9.71 -10.50
CA SER A 31 -16.02 8.41 -10.37
C SER A 31 -15.08 7.34 -9.78
N VAL A 32 -13.82 7.30 -10.23
CA VAL A 32 -12.80 6.38 -9.71
C VAL A 32 -12.47 6.70 -8.25
N ALA A 33 -12.32 7.98 -7.91
CA ALA A 33 -12.08 8.41 -6.53
C ALA A 33 -13.22 7.98 -5.60
N LEU A 34 -14.48 8.23 -5.99
CA LEU A 34 -15.66 7.87 -5.20
C LEU A 34 -15.78 6.36 -5.01
N ILE A 35 -15.59 5.58 -6.07
CA ILE A 35 -15.63 4.11 -5.99
C ILE A 35 -14.51 3.60 -5.08
N ALA A 36 -13.30 4.11 -5.23
CA ALA A 36 -12.16 3.72 -4.40
C ALA A 36 -12.39 4.05 -2.91
N LEU A 37 -12.89 5.25 -2.60
CA LEU A 37 -13.22 5.65 -1.23
C LEU A 37 -14.37 4.81 -0.66
N ALA A 38 -15.42 4.54 -1.44
CA ALA A 38 -16.54 3.69 -1.02
C ALA A 38 -16.07 2.25 -0.73
N CYS A 39 -15.24 1.67 -1.60
CA CYS A 39 -14.67 0.34 -1.38
C CYS A 39 -13.72 0.31 -0.17
N GLY A 40 -12.86 1.31 0.00
CA GLY A 40 -11.92 1.40 1.11
C GLY A 40 -12.62 1.60 2.47
N THR A 41 -13.64 2.46 2.52
CA THR A 41 -14.47 2.66 3.72
C THR A 41 -15.32 1.43 4.03
N ALA A 42 -15.89 0.75 3.03
CA ALA A 42 -16.60 -0.51 3.24
C ALA A 42 -15.69 -1.62 3.78
N ALA A 43 -14.43 -1.67 3.31
CA ALA A 43 -13.44 -2.66 3.76
C ALA A 43 -12.98 -2.42 5.21
N THR A 44 -12.79 -1.16 5.61
CA THR A 44 -12.33 -0.79 6.96
C THR A 44 -13.48 -0.51 7.94
N ARG A 45 -14.70 -0.32 7.44
CA ARG A 45 -15.87 0.20 8.16
C ARG A 45 -15.59 1.51 8.91
N ASN A 46 -14.64 2.31 8.44
CA ASN A 46 -14.23 3.55 9.08
C ASN A 46 -13.93 4.64 8.02
N ALA A 47 -14.27 5.89 8.34
CA ALA A 47 -14.01 7.06 7.51
C ALA A 47 -12.51 7.44 7.45
N SER A 48 -11.65 6.72 8.17
CA SER A 48 -10.19 6.92 8.18
C SER A 48 -9.59 6.94 6.76
N VAL A 49 -10.09 6.14 5.82
CA VAL A 49 -9.63 6.13 4.42
C VAL A 49 -9.86 7.47 3.73
N ILE A 50 -11.03 8.08 3.94
CA ILE A 50 -11.36 9.39 3.36
C ILE A 50 -10.47 10.47 3.98
N LEU A 51 -10.38 10.47 5.32
CA LEU A 51 -9.62 11.49 6.04
C LEU A 51 -8.12 11.43 5.71
N THR A 52 -7.54 10.24 5.65
CA THR A 52 -6.13 10.05 5.28
C THR A 52 -5.87 10.44 3.83
N THR A 53 -6.77 10.07 2.91
CA THR A 53 -6.66 10.49 1.50
C THR A 53 -6.66 12.01 1.38
N LEU A 54 -7.63 12.68 2.02
CA LEU A 54 -7.72 14.15 2.03
C LEU A 54 -6.52 14.81 2.69
N ALA A 55 -6.06 14.29 3.83
CA ALA A 55 -4.91 14.81 4.55
C ALA A 55 -3.62 14.71 3.72
N LEU A 56 -3.43 13.61 2.99
CA LEU A 56 -2.26 13.42 2.12
C LEU A 56 -2.38 14.21 0.81
N SER A 57 -3.59 14.40 0.28
CA SER A 57 -3.80 15.16 -0.96
C SER A 57 -3.83 16.67 -0.76
N ALA A 58 -4.11 17.15 0.46
CA ALA A 58 -4.24 18.59 0.73
C ALA A 58 -2.97 19.40 0.41
N PRO A 59 -1.74 18.98 0.78
CA PRO A 59 -0.53 19.72 0.42
C PRO A 59 -0.30 19.77 -1.10
N ALA A 60 -0.59 18.67 -1.79
CA ALA A 60 -0.48 18.60 -3.24
C ALA A 60 -1.53 19.48 -3.94
N ALA A 61 -2.77 19.50 -3.43
CA ALA A 61 -3.85 20.37 -3.90
C ALA A 61 -3.47 21.85 -3.77
N LEU A 62 -2.95 22.24 -2.60
CA LEU A 62 -2.47 23.60 -2.35
C LEU A 62 -1.32 23.96 -3.29
N SER A 63 -0.37 23.05 -3.49
CA SER A 63 0.73 23.28 -4.44
C SER A 63 0.22 23.47 -5.87
N MET A 64 -0.71 22.64 -6.33
CA MET A 64 -1.28 22.77 -7.67
C MET A 64 -2.07 24.07 -7.85
N LEU A 65 -2.83 24.49 -6.83
CA LEU A 65 -3.55 25.76 -6.83
C LEU A 65 -2.59 26.95 -6.87
N VAL A 66 -1.58 26.99 -6.00
CA VAL A 66 -0.62 28.10 -5.96
C VAL A 66 0.14 28.22 -7.29
N ILE A 67 0.48 27.09 -7.91
CA ILE A 67 1.25 27.08 -9.15
C ILE A 67 0.37 27.44 -10.37
N HIS A 68 -0.85 26.91 -10.49
CA HIS A 68 -1.63 27.03 -11.73
C HIS A 68 -2.72 28.10 -11.69
N ALA A 69 -3.20 28.50 -10.50
CA ALA A 69 -4.24 29.53 -10.40
C ALA A 69 -3.86 30.92 -10.97
N PRO A 70 -2.58 31.38 -10.96
CA PRO A 70 -2.22 32.67 -11.54
C PRO A 70 -1.94 32.62 -13.06
N TYR A 71 -1.88 31.44 -13.69
CA TYR A 71 -1.49 31.27 -15.11
C TYR A 71 -2.66 30.93 -16.03
N GLY A 72 -3.68 31.77 -16.08
CA GLY A 72 -4.83 31.62 -16.99
C GLY A 72 -5.12 32.90 -17.77
N ASP A 73 -5.87 32.76 -18.86
CA ASP A 73 -6.14 33.85 -19.80
C ASP A 73 -7.25 34.79 -19.29
N ASP A 74 -8.20 34.26 -18.49
CA ASP A 74 -9.31 35.00 -17.90
C ASP A 74 -9.10 35.29 -16.39
N PRO A 75 -8.71 36.53 -16.02
CA PRO A 75 -8.52 36.92 -14.61
C PRO A 75 -9.85 37.24 -13.92
N VAL A 76 -10.08 36.61 -12.76
CA VAL A 76 -11.24 36.87 -11.87
C VAL A 76 -10.82 37.75 -10.68
N LEU A 77 -9.58 37.60 -10.22
CA LEU A 77 -8.90 38.44 -9.23
C LEU A 77 -7.47 38.71 -9.73
N PRO A 78 -6.76 39.73 -9.22
CA PRO A 78 -5.41 40.10 -9.66
C PRO A 78 -4.36 38.97 -9.58
N LEU A 79 -4.65 37.87 -8.88
CA LEU A 79 -3.79 36.68 -8.74
C LEU A 79 -4.55 35.37 -9.00
N LEU A 80 -5.81 35.42 -9.46
CA LEU A 80 -6.66 34.24 -9.62
C LEU A 80 -7.38 34.27 -10.96
N THR A 81 -7.15 33.24 -11.76
CA THR A 81 -7.75 33.07 -13.09
C THR A 81 -8.75 31.91 -13.08
N SER A 82 -9.84 32.01 -13.82
CA SER A 82 -10.85 30.94 -13.88
C SER A 82 -10.28 29.66 -14.50
N ASP A 83 -9.52 29.80 -15.58
CA ASP A 83 -8.92 28.66 -16.30
C ASP A 83 -7.84 27.97 -15.46
N GLY A 84 -6.99 28.75 -14.81
CA GLY A 84 -5.98 28.24 -13.88
C GLY A 84 -6.60 27.46 -12.72
N LEU A 85 -7.77 27.91 -12.22
CA LEU A 85 -8.51 27.23 -11.16
C LEU A 85 -9.14 25.91 -11.63
N VAL A 86 -9.72 25.88 -12.83
CA VAL A 86 -10.30 24.66 -13.42
C VAL A 86 -9.20 23.63 -13.70
N LEU A 87 -8.05 24.07 -14.21
CA LEU A 87 -6.90 23.22 -14.45
C LEU A 87 -6.33 22.64 -13.14
N ALA A 88 -6.12 23.49 -12.14
CA ALA A 88 -5.65 23.08 -10.82
C ALA A 88 -6.61 22.09 -10.16
N ALA A 89 -7.93 22.35 -10.24
CA ALA A 89 -8.96 21.46 -9.71
C ALA A 89 -8.95 20.09 -10.42
N THR A 90 -8.80 20.08 -11.75
CA THR A 90 -8.73 18.84 -12.54
C THR A 90 -7.50 18.00 -12.17
N LEU A 91 -6.33 18.64 -12.06
CA LEU A 91 -5.09 17.96 -11.67
C LEU A 91 -5.16 17.44 -10.23
N THR A 92 -5.70 18.26 -9.32
CA THR A 92 -5.90 17.88 -7.91
C THR A 92 -6.84 16.69 -7.79
N LEU A 93 -7.94 16.68 -8.56
CA LEU A 93 -8.92 15.62 -8.56
C LEU A 93 -8.32 14.30 -9.07
N ARG A 94 -7.45 14.35 -10.10
CA ARG A 94 -6.71 13.18 -10.57
C ARG A 94 -5.76 12.65 -9.51
N PHE A 95 -4.98 13.53 -8.88
CA PHE A 95 -4.08 13.13 -7.81
C PHE A 95 -4.85 12.50 -6.64
N CYS A 96 -5.99 13.08 -6.28
CA CYS A 96 -6.89 12.53 -5.26
C CYS A 96 -7.42 11.15 -5.64
N ALA A 97 -7.83 10.94 -6.90
CA ALA A 97 -8.27 9.64 -7.38
C ALA A 97 -7.18 8.56 -7.31
N LEU A 98 -5.94 8.92 -7.70
CA LEU A 98 -4.79 8.02 -7.61
C LEU A 98 -4.47 7.68 -6.15
N MET A 99 -4.48 8.68 -5.27
CA MET A 99 -4.24 8.50 -3.83
C MET A 99 -5.34 7.65 -3.19
N ALA A 100 -6.61 7.89 -3.53
CA ALA A 100 -7.75 7.11 -3.05
C ALA A 100 -7.62 5.63 -3.43
N CYS A 101 -7.24 5.33 -4.67
CA CYS A 101 -6.97 3.95 -5.10
C CYS A 101 -5.87 3.29 -4.28
N PHE A 102 -4.77 4.02 -4.04
CA PHE A 102 -3.64 3.52 -3.27
C PHE A 102 -4.01 3.26 -1.80
N ILE A 103 -4.63 4.22 -1.14
CA ILE A 103 -5.04 4.10 0.27
C ILE A 103 -6.13 3.02 0.43
N ALA A 104 -7.10 2.93 -0.49
CA ALA A 104 -8.11 1.88 -0.47
C ALA A 104 -7.49 0.49 -0.62
N ALA A 105 -6.50 0.33 -1.51
CA ALA A 105 -5.77 -0.92 -1.65
C ALA A 105 -5.01 -1.28 -0.37
N MET A 106 -4.26 -0.33 0.19
CA MET A 106 -3.52 -0.51 1.44
C MET A 106 -4.43 -0.86 2.61
N ALA A 107 -5.62 -0.26 2.66
CA ALA A 107 -6.62 -0.52 3.70
C ALA A 107 -7.26 -1.92 3.58
N ALA A 108 -7.41 -2.44 2.36
CA ALA A 108 -7.95 -3.76 2.10
C ALA A 108 -6.89 -4.88 2.21
N LEU A 109 -5.61 -4.55 2.00
CA LEU A 109 -4.49 -5.48 2.04
C LEU A 109 -3.99 -5.71 3.46
N ARG A 110 -3.87 -6.98 3.85
CA ARG A 110 -3.18 -7.38 5.08
C ARG A 110 -1.79 -7.89 4.74
N ILE A 111 -0.77 -7.41 5.47
CA ILE A 111 0.64 -7.83 5.30
C ILE A 111 0.77 -9.36 5.35
N ALA A 112 0.06 -10.00 6.28
CA ALA A 112 0.05 -11.46 6.43
C ALA A 112 -0.51 -12.18 5.19
N ASP A 113 -1.50 -11.61 4.51
CA ASP A 113 -2.12 -12.24 3.34
C ASP A 113 -1.29 -12.02 2.07
N ILE A 114 -0.58 -10.89 1.96
CA ILE A 114 0.45 -10.68 0.94
C ILE A 114 1.56 -11.71 1.10
N ALA A 115 2.09 -11.88 2.32
CA ALA A 115 3.16 -12.84 2.58
C ALA A 115 2.73 -14.28 2.24
N LYS A 116 1.51 -14.69 2.60
CA LYS A 116 0.96 -15.99 2.23
C LYS A 116 0.79 -16.13 0.71
N TRP A 117 0.16 -15.16 0.05
CA TRP A 117 -0.02 -15.20 -1.40
C TRP A 117 1.31 -15.33 -2.13
N LEU A 118 2.29 -14.57 -1.67
CA LEU A 118 3.61 -14.55 -2.25
C LEU A 118 4.33 -15.90 -2.09
N GLN A 119 4.22 -16.56 -0.93
CA GLN A 119 4.73 -17.92 -0.71
C GLN A 119 4.13 -18.98 -1.65
N VAL A 120 2.93 -18.75 -2.18
CA VAL A 120 2.18 -19.66 -3.06
C VAL A 120 2.30 -19.29 -4.54
N SER A 121 2.75 -18.07 -4.84
CA SER A 121 2.80 -17.56 -6.21
C SER A 121 3.94 -18.19 -7.00
N ARG A 122 3.61 -18.73 -8.19
CA ARG A 122 4.57 -19.32 -9.16
C ARG A 122 5.51 -18.31 -9.83
N ALA A 123 5.39 -17.01 -9.54
CA ALA A 123 6.15 -15.94 -10.20
C ALA A 123 7.66 -15.87 -9.83
N GLY A 124 8.20 -16.93 -9.23
CA GLY A 124 9.61 -17.06 -8.87
C GLY A 124 9.80 -17.14 -7.36
N HIS A 125 9.94 -18.38 -6.86
CA HIS A 125 10.11 -18.71 -5.44
C HIS A 125 11.17 -17.85 -4.72
N LYS A 126 12.20 -17.35 -5.42
CA LYS A 126 13.25 -16.47 -4.88
C LYS A 126 12.76 -15.06 -4.54
N VAL A 127 12.06 -14.39 -5.45
CA VAL A 127 11.53 -13.02 -5.20
C VAL A 127 10.46 -13.06 -4.12
N ALA A 128 9.65 -14.12 -4.17
CA ALA A 128 8.64 -14.38 -3.16
C ALA A 128 9.22 -14.61 -1.76
N TYR A 129 10.30 -15.38 -1.67
CA TYR A 129 11.02 -15.61 -0.42
C TYR A 129 11.67 -14.32 0.10
N ILE A 130 12.34 -13.54 -0.75
CA ILE A 130 13.04 -12.31 -0.33
C ILE A 130 12.06 -11.23 0.16
N VAL A 131 10.97 -11.00 -0.57
CA VAL A 131 9.97 -10.00 -0.18
C VAL A 131 9.14 -10.50 1.00
N GLY A 132 8.79 -11.78 1.06
CA GLY A 132 8.11 -12.40 2.22
C GLY A 132 8.96 -12.37 3.49
N ALA A 133 10.25 -12.70 3.39
CA ALA A 133 11.20 -12.64 4.49
C ALA A 133 11.40 -11.19 4.96
N SER A 134 11.59 -10.24 4.04
CA SER A 134 11.72 -8.82 4.35
C SER A 134 10.47 -8.24 5.03
N LEU A 135 9.27 -8.62 4.57
CA LEU A 135 8.01 -8.19 5.18
C LEU A 135 7.80 -8.79 6.59
N GLN A 136 8.35 -9.98 6.85
CA GLN A 136 8.25 -10.63 8.16
C GLN A 136 9.34 -10.18 9.14
N THR A 137 10.51 -9.75 8.66
CA THR A 137 11.59 -9.24 9.52
C THR A 137 11.30 -7.83 10.03
N LEU A 138 10.57 -7.01 9.28
CA LEU A 138 10.16 -5.65 9.68
C LEU A 138 9.40 -5.60 11.04
N PRO A 139 8.31 -6.35 11.27
CA PRO A 139 7.61 -6.33 12.55
C PRO A 139 8.45 -6.91 13.69
N GLN A 140 9.31 -7.90 13.39
CA GLN A 140 10.22 -8.50 14.38
C GLN A 140 11.29 -7.49 14.82
N GLY A 141 11.88 -6.76 13.88
CA GLY A 141 12.81 -5.66 14.16
C GLY A 141 12.15 -4.55 14.98
N ALA A 142 10.92 -4.16 14.63
CA ALA A 142 10.18 -3.13 15.37
C ALA A 142 9.84 -3.56 16.81
N HIS A 143 9.55 -4.84 17.06
CA HIS A 143 9.36 -5.36 18.41
C HIS A 143 10.67 -5.46 19.18
N ALA A 144 11.75 -5.95 18.54
CA ALA A 144 13.06 -5.99 19.15
C ALA A 144 13.53 -4.58 19.56
N TRP A 145 13.33 -3.60 18.70
CA TRP A 145 13.63 -2.19 18.97
C TRP A 145 12.84 -1.64 20.16
N ARG A 146 11.52 -1.88 20.21
CA ARG A 146 10.67 -1.44 21.34
C ARG A 146 11.13 -2.04 22.66
N CYS A 147 11.37 -3.35 22.72
CA CYS A 147 11.84 -3.99 23.95
C CYS A 147 13.21 -3.47 24.39
N VAL A 148 14.15 -3.26 23.47
CA VAL A 148 15.49 -2.72 23.81
C VAL A 148 15.38 -1.28 24.30
N ARG A 149 14.50 -0.47 23.69
CA ARG A 149 14.24 0.89 24.13
C ARG A 149 13.60 0.91 25.53
N GLU A 150 12.58 0.09 25.76
CA GLU A 150 11.92 -0.05 27.07
C GLU A 150 12.89 -0.54 28.15
N ALA A 151 13.75 -1.52 27.84
CA ALA A 151 14.78 -2.00 28.76
C ALA A 151 15.79 -0.90 29.13
N ASN A 152 16.22 -0.08 28.15
CA ASN A 152 17.09 1.07 28.44
C ASN A 152 16.38 2.14 29.29
N GLN A 153 15.09 2.39 29.04
CA GLN A 153 14.30 3.32 29.85
C GLN A 153 14.16 2.85 31.30
N LEU A 154 13.86 1.56 31.51
CA LEU A 154 13.78 0.95 32.84
C LEU A 154 15.13 0.96 33.58
N ALA A 155 16.24 0.86 32.83
CA ALA A 155 17.59 0.97 33.38
C ALA A 155 18.04 2.43 33.64
N GLY A 156 17.17 3.43 33.41
CA GLY A 156 17.47 4.85 33.62
C GLY A 156 18.47 5.42 32.60
N ILE A 157 18.68 4.74 31.48
CA ILE A 157 19.68 5.11 30.47
C ILE A 157 19.05 6.08 29.47
N THR A 158 19.59 7.30 29.39
CA THR A 158 19.21 8.27 28.36
C THR A 158 19.86 7.92 27.02
N VAL A 159 19.03 7.66 26.01
CA VAL A 159 19.51 7.35 24.65
C VAL A 159 19.74 8.65 23.89
N THR A 160 20.99 9.07 23.81
CA THR A 160 21.43 10.20 22.96
C THR A 160 21.87 9.67 21.59
N TRP A 161 21.81 10.52 20.55
CA TRP A 161 22.29 10.22 19.18
C TRP A 161 23.67 9.54 19.15
N ARG A 162 24.60 10.02 19.97
CA ARG A 162 25.97 9.49 20.05
C ARG A 162 26.08 8.06 20.59
N ASN A 163 25.11 7.62 21.40
CA ASN A 163 25.11 6.31 22.07
C ASN A 163 24.09 5.33 21.48
N THR A 164 23.34 5.74 20.45
CA THR A 164 22.26 4.94 19.86
C THR A 164 22.78 3.64 19.26
N ILE A 165 23.95 3.67 18.62
CA ILE A 165 24.56 2.47 18.02
C ILE A 165 24.84 1.41 19.09
N SER A 166 25.55 1.78 20.15
CA SER A 166 25.96 0.84 21.20
C SER A 166 24.79 0.37 22.07
N ARG A 167 23.84 1.26 22.39
CA ARG A 167 22.78 0.98 23.37
C ARG A 167 21.48 0.45 22.76
N VAL A 168 21.28 0.64 21.45
CA VAL A 168 20.05 0.21 20.77
C VAL A 168 20.35 -0.71 19.60
N ILE A 169 21.23 -0.32 18.67
CA ILE A 169 21.46 -1.09 17.44
C ILE A 169 22.13 -2.43 17.72
N ILE A 170 23.25 -2.45 18.45
CA ILE A 170 23.98 -3.70 18.76
C ILE A 170 23.08 -4.69 19.54
N PRO A 171 22.35 -4.29 20.60
CA PRO A 171 21.46 -5.20 21.32
C PRO A 171 20.28 -5.69 20.48
N VAL A 172 19.74 -4.86 19.58
CA VAL A 172 18.67 -5.28 18.66
C VAL A 172 19.20 -6.34 17.69
N ILE A 173 20.38 -6.13 17.09
CA ILE A 173 21.00 -7.12 16.19
C ILE A 173 21.28 -8.41 16.93
N ALA A 174 21.91 -8.35 18.10
CA ALA A 174 22.20 -9.53 18.91
C ALA A 174 20.92 -10.31 19.25
N ARG A 175 19.86 -9.61 19.65
CA ARG A 175 18.57 -10.24 19.98
C ARG A 175 17.90 -10.89 18.76
N LEU A 176 17.97 -10.25 17.59
CA LEU A 176 17.46 -10.81 16.34
C LEU A 176 18.27 -12.03 15.89
N LEU A 177 19.60 -12.01 16.04
CA LEU A 177 20.47 -13.14 15.74
C LEU A 177 20.16 -14.33 16.65
N THR A 178 20.07 -14.13 17.97
CA THR A 178 19.75 -15.20 18.92
C THR A 178 18.36 -15.79 18.71
N GLN A 179 17.37 -14.94 18.40
CA GLN A 179 16.02 -15.42 18.06
C GLN A 179 16.00 -16.17 16.71
N GLY A 180 16.80 -15.72 15.75
CA GLY A 180 16.97 -16.36 14.46
C GLY A 180 17.60 -17.75 14.57
N THR A 181 18.66 -17.90 15.36
CA THR A 181 19.34 -19.19 15.56
C THR A 181 18.46 -20.19 16.29
N GLN A 182 17.75 -19.80 17.35
CA GLN A 182 16.81 -20.67 18.05
C GLN A 182 15.66 -21.14 17.16
N ARG A 183 15.09 -20.24 16.34
CA ARG A 183 14.05 -20.61 15.37
C ARG A 183 14.60 -21.48 14.25
N GLY A 184 15.81 -21.21 13.77
CA GLY A 184 16.47 -22.02 12.74
C GLY A 184 16.68 -23.46 13.18
N GLN A 185 17.13 -23.67 14.43
CA GLN A 185 17.27 -25.01 15.00
C GLN A 185 15.93 -25.75 15.13
N ALA A 186 14.89 -25.06 15.60
CA ALA A 186 13.55 -25.63 15.68
C ALA A 186 12.96 -25.97 14.29
N LEU A 187 13.20 -25.12 13.29
CA LEU A 187 12.76 -25.35 11.90
C LEU A 187 13.53 -26.50 11.24
N ALA A 188 14.84 -26.61 11.50
CA ALA A 188 15.66 -27.72 11.04
C ALA A 188 15.18 -29.06 11.64
N ALA A 189 14.81 -29.07 12.93
CA ALA A 189 14.27 -30.26 13.59
C ALA A 189 12.92 -30.73 13.00
N VAL A 190 12.12 -29.81 12.44
CA VAL A 190 10.84 -30.11 11.78
C VAL A 190 11.03 -30.46 10.29
N GLY A 191 12.27 -30.49 9.80
CA GLY A 191 12.57 -30.82 8.40
C GLY A 191 12.16 -29.73 7.41
N PHE A 192 12.13 -28.47 7.85
CA PHE A 192 11.71 -27.34 7.00
C PHE A 192 12.56 -27.16 5.72
N ASP A 193 13.83 -27.59 5.78
CA ASP A 193 14.80 -27.51 4.68
C ASP A 193 14.74 -28.72 3.73
N GLN A 194 13.86 -29.69 3.97
CA GLN A 194 13.67 -30.82 3.06
C GLN A 194 12.91 -30.38 1.80
N GLU A 195 13.44 -30.75 0.64
CA GLU A 195 12.81 -30.49 -0.65
C GLU A 195 11.57 -31.40 -0.83
N GLY A 196 10.39 -30.79 -1.04
CA GLY A 196 9.12 -31.53 -1.17
C GLY A 196 7.91 -30.63 -1.44
N GLN A 197 6.78 -31.21 -1.84
CA GLN A 197 5.54 -30.45 -2.07
C GLN A 197 5.02 -29.85 -0.75
N ARG A 198 5.04 -28.52 -0.65
CA ARG A 198 4.58 -27.80 0.55
C ARG A 198 3.07 -27.63 0.55
N THR A 199 2.41 -28.15 1.58
CA THR A 199 0.98 -27.94 1.84
C THR A 199 0.77 -26.77 2.79
N LEU A 200 -0.16 -25.85 2.48
CA LEU A 200 -0.49 -24.75 3.39
C LEU A 200 -1.58 -25.15 4.36
N LEU A 201 -1.31 -25.03 5.67
CA LEU A 201 -2.27 -25.30 6.73
C LEU A 201 -3.50 -24.39 6.68
N ARG A 202 -3.34 -23.16 6.19
CA ARG A 202 -4.45 -22.20 6.03
C ARG A 202 -4.34 -21.47 4.69
N PRO A 203 -4.96 -21.99 3.62
CA PRO A 203 -4.92 -21.35 2.31
C PRO A 203 -5.63 -19.99 2.34
N VAL A 204 -5.16 -19.06 1.52
CA VAL A 204 -5.85 -17.79 1.28
C VAL A 204 -7.15 -18.10 0.57
N ALA A 205 -8.28 -17.60 1.09
CA ALA A 205 -9.58 -17.84 0.48
C ALA A 205 -9.63 -17.17 -0.91
N ASP A 206 -9.65 -17.98 -1.97
CA ASP A 206 -9.97 -17.52 -3.31
C ASP A 206 -11.46 -17.77 -3.58
N SER A 207 -12.24 -16.70 -3.53
CA SER A 207 -13.67 -16.77 -3.86
C SER A 207 -13.86 -16.79 -5.37
N ARG A 208 -14.94 -17.41 -5.86
CA ARG A 208 -15.30 -17.35 -7.29
C ARG A 208 -15.43 -15.89 -7.77
N VAL A 209 -15.89 -15.00 -6.89
CA VAL A 209 -15.98 -13.56 -7.14
C VAL A 209 -14.59 -12.95 -7.36
N SER A 210 -13.58 -13.27 -6.54
CA SER A 210 -12.22 -12.72 -6.72
C SER A 210 -11.56 -13.16 -8.01
N ARG A 211 -11.86 -14.38 -8.47
CA ARG A 211 -11.34 -14.91 -9.74
C ARG A 211 -11.96 -14.22 -10.95
N VAL A 212 -13.28 -14.07 -10.98
CA VAL A 212 -13.98 -13.35 -12.06
C VAL A 212 -13.51 -11.90 -12.12
N LEU A 213 -13.48 -11.23 -10.96
CA LEU A 213 -13.11 -9.82 -10.85
C LEU A 213 -11.66 -9.56 -11.30
N ARG A 214 -10.76 -10.53 -11.10
CA ARG A 214 -9.35 -10.44 -11.52
C ARG A 214 -9.15 -10.45 -13.03
N PHE A 215 -10.07 -11.03 -13.80
CA PHE A 215 -9.99 -11.03 -15.27
C PHE A 215 -10.89 -9.97 -15.90
N VAL A 216 -12.10 -9.77 -15.38
CA VAL A 216 -13.06 -8.81 -15.95
C VAL A 216 -12.56 -7.38 -15.85
N ILE A 217 -12.04 -6.97 -14.69
CA ILE A 217 -11.61 -5.58 -14.47
C ILE A 217 -10.44 -5.15 -15.37
N PRO A 218 -9.34 -5.92 -15.52
CA PRO A 218 -8.29 -5.55 -16.46
C PRO A 218 -8.79 -5.53 -17.90
N LEU A 219 -9.65 -6.46 -18.29
CA LEU A 219 -10.17 -6.55 -19.65
C LEU A 219 -11.06 -5.35 -19.99
N VAL A 220 -11.95 -4.96 -19.07
CA VAL A 220 -12.77 -3.74 -19.18
C VAL A 220 -11.87 -2.50 -19.20
N SER A 221 -10.87 -2.41 -18.31
CA SER A 221 -9.96 -1.26 -18.30
C SER A 221 -9.20 -1.12 -19.62
N LEU A 222 -8.74 -2.24 -20.18
CA LEU A 222 -8.04 -2.26 -21.45
C LEU A 222 -8.96 -1.87 -22.62
N ALA A 223 -10.19 -2.37 -22.63
CA ALA A 223 -11.18 -2.00 -23.63
C ALA A 223 -11.50 -0.50 -23.59
N VAL A 224 -11.65 0.09 -22.41
CA VAL A 224 -11.85 1.54 -22.23
C VAL A 224 -10.64 2.31 -22.74
N VAL A 225 -9.42 1.91 -22.39
CA VAL A 225 -8.20 2.55 -22.90
C VAL A 225 -8.16 2.49 -24.43
N ILE A 226 -8.36 1.32 -25.02
CA ILE A 226 -8.35 1.15 -26.48
C ILE A 226 -9.40 2.02 -27.15
N ALA A 227 -10.64 2.04 -26.63
CA ALA A 227 -11.72 2.85 -27.18
C ALA A 227 -11.50 4.37 -27.04
N THR A 228 -10.64 4.81 -26.12
CA THR A 228 -10.31 6.23 -25.93
C THR A 228 -9.11 6.69 -26.77
N TRP A 229 -8.27 5.76 -27.23
CA TRP A 229 -7.03 6.04 -27.97
C TRP A 229 -7.11 5.71 -29.47
N ILE A 230 -8.14 4.97 -29.90
CA ILE A 230 -8.52 4.76 -31.31
C ILE A 230 -9.55 5.82 -31.70
#